data_AF-A0A6P1PUA6-F1
#
_entry.id   AF-A0A6P1PUA6-F1
#
_cell.length_a   1.000
_cell.length_b   1.000
_cell.length_c   1.000
_cell.angle_alpha   90.00
_cell.angle_beta   90.00
_cell.angle_gamma   90.00
#
_symmetry.space_group_name_H-M   'P 1'
#
loop_
_entity.id
_entity.type
_entity.pdbx_description
1 polymer ?
#
loop_
_entity_poly.entity_id
_entity_poly.type
_entity_poly.pdbx_seq_one_letter_code
_entity_poly.pdbx_strand_id
1 'polypeptide(L)'
;MVSNLQDGWGTLCHQLSKFTKHGFYSFRLDEENKKDVMNSFDYVGYTDKLKKIRVVYSMTDPRWKFYQVGEMLWFENESYYNNRIIRKRINKYILTEYCNKLSLNITDEDFWNIKGDKILFSRKYS
;
A
#
# COMPACT_ATOMS: atom_id res chain seq x y z
N MET A 1 -16.30 -7.39 -19.24
CA MET A 1 -15.71 -6.88 -17.99
C MET A 1 -14.35 -6.29 -18.35
N VAL A 2 -14.17 -4.98 -18.23
CA VAL A 2 -12.87 -4.35 -18.52
C VAL A 2 -12.09 -4.34 -17.20
N SER A 3 -11.02 -5.13 -17.14
CA SER A 3 -10.07 -5.10 -16.02
C SER A 3 -9.43 -3.72 -15.98
N ASN A 4 -9.51 -3.03 -14.85
CA ASN A 4 -8.85 -1.74 -14.71
C ASN A 4 -7.37 -1.94 -14.32
N LEU A 5 -6.56 -0.88 -14.33
CA LEU A 5 -5.13 -0.98 -14.03
C LEU A 5 -4.85 -1.50 -12.61
N GLN A 6 -5.76 -1.27 -11.66
CA GLN A 6 -5.65 -1.75 -10.29
C GLN A 6 -5.84 -3.28 -10.22
N ASP A 7 -6.78 -3.82 -10.99
CA ASP A 7 -7.00 -5.27 -11.13
C ASP A 7 -5.80 -5.94 -11.82
N GLY A 8 -5.23 -5.29 -12.83
CA GLY A 8 -4.00 -5.72 -13.50
C GLY A 8 -2.81 -5.77 -12.54
N TRP A 9 -2.62 -4.75 -11.71
CA TRP A 9 -1.56 -4.69 -10.70
C TRP A 9 -1.67 -5.83 -9.67
N GLY A 10 -2.88 -6.06 -9.14
CA GLY A 10 -3.12 -7.18 -8.22
C GLY A 10 -2.80 -8.55 -8.83
N THR A 11 -3.12 -8.72 -10.12
CA THR A 11 -2.80 -9.95 -10.86
C THR A 11 -1.29 -10.12 -11.05
N LEU A 12 -0.56 -9.05 -11.37
CA LEU A 12 0.90 -9.09 -11.48
C LEU A 12 1.56 -9.47 -10.15
N CYS A 13 1.19 -8.80 -9.04
CA CYS A 13 1.70 -9.12 -7.71
C CYS A 13 1.44 -10.58 -7.33
N HIS A 14 0.28 -11.14 -7.72
CA HIS A 14 -0.03 -12.55 -7.52
C HIS A 14 0.93 -13.49 -8.26
N GLN A 15 1.17 -13.23 -9.55
CA GLN A 15 2.09 -14.05 -10.33
C GLN A 15 3.53 -13.95 -9.81
N LEU A 16 3.97 -12.73 -9.43
CA LEU A 16 5.28 -12.52 -8.84
C LEU A 16 5.43 -13.25 -7.50
N SER A 17 4.43 -13.20 -6.63
CA SER A 17 4.43 -13.92 -5.35
C SER A 17 4.57 -15.44 -5.55
N LYS A 18 3.91 -16.01 -6.57
CA LYS A 18 4.09 -17.42 -6.93
C LYS A 18 5.49 -17.74 -7.42
N PHE A 19 6.07 -16.87 -8.24
CA PHE A 19 7.41 -17.05 -8.79
C PHE A 19 8.49 -16.95 -7.70
N THR A 20 8.40 -15.95 -6.83
CA THR A 20 9.37 -15.71 -5.76
C THR A 20 9.13 -16.61 -4.54
N LYS A 21 7.94 -17.19 -4.39
CA LYS A 21 7.49 -17.93 -3.19
C LYS A 21 7.48 -17.08 -1.92
N HIS A 22 7.21 -15.78 -2.06
CA HIS A 22 7.15 -14.84 -0.96
C HIS A 22 5.84 -14.04 -0.96
N GLY A 23 5.42 -13.59 0.22
CA GLY A 23 4.32 -12.63 0.34
C GLY A 23 4.75 -11.25 -0.15
N PHE A 24 3.80 -10.32 -0.23
CA PHE A 24 4.11 -8.95 -0.62
C PHE A 24 3.33 -7.93 0.22
N TYR A 25 3.97 -6.78 0.39
CA TYR A 25 3.35 -5.58 0.93
C TYR A 25 2.92 -4.68 -0.21
N SER A 26 1.70 -4.16 -0.13
CA SER A 26 1.12 -3.25 -1.10
C SER A 26 0.78 -1.95 -0.40
N PHE A 27 1.26 -0.83 -0.95
CA PHE A 27 1.04 0.50 -0.41
C PHE A 27 0.39 1.37 -1.49
N ARG A 28 -0.65 2.10 -1.12
CA ARG A 28 -1.28 3.14 -1.94
C ARG A 28 -1.16 4.48 -1.22
N LEU A 29 -0.45 5.41 -1.84
CA LEU A 29 -0.20 6.73 -1.31
C LEU A 29 -0.87 7.77 -2.21
N ASP A 30 -2.02 8.29 -1.78
CA ASP A 30 -2.74 9.34 -2.48
C ASP A 30 -2.47 10.71 -1.84
N GLU A 31 -2.29 11.73 -2.68
CA GLU A 31 -2.18 13.13 -2.25
C GLU A 31 -3.50 13.63 -1.65
N GLU A 32 -3.41 14.49 -0.63
CA GLU A 32 -4.59 14.99 0.09
C GLU A 32 -5.53 15.87 -0.76
N ASN A 33 -5.03 16.42 -1.87
CA ASN A 33 -5.75 17.40 -2.70
C ASN A 33 -6.64 16.76 -3.80
N LYS A 34 -6.71 15.43 -3.87
CA LYS A 34 -7.54 14.74 -4.87
C LYS A 34 -8.98 14.56 -4.36
N LYS A 35 -9.96 14.49 -5.28
CA LYS A 35 -11.27 13.91 -4.95
C LYS A 35 -11.08 12.40 -4.75
N ASP A 36 -11.80 11.82 -3.79
CA ASP A 36 -11.78 10.38 -3.49
C ASP A 36 -10.40 9.83 -3.08
N VAL A 37 -9.71 10.56 -2.19
CA VAL A 37 -8.43 10.14 -1.60
C VAL A 37 -8.57 8.78 -0.91
N MET A 38 -7.64 7.86 -1.19
CA MET A 38 -7.46 6.62 -0.46
C MET A 38 -5.99 6.37 -0.16
N ASN A 39 -5.65 6.33 1.13
CA ASN A 39 -4.35 5.86 1.59
C ASN A 39 -4.54 4.47 2.21
N SER A 40 -3.80 3.49 1.73
CA SER A 40 -3.94 2.11 2.18
C SER A 40 -2.63 1.35 2.21
N PHE A 41 -2.61 0.35 3.07
CA PHE A 41 -1.57 -0.66 3.14
C PHE A 41 -2.21 -2.04 3.31
N ASP A 42 -1.69 -3.04 2.60
CA ASP A 42 -2.07 -4.43 2.80
C ASP A 42 -0.86 -5.37 2.73
N TYR A 43 -0.92 -6.43 3.53
CA TYR A 43 0.01 -7.56 3.47
C TYR A 43 -0.72 -8.81 3.00
N VAL A 44 -0.18 -9.41 1.95
CA VAL A 44 -0.64 -10.68 1.42
C VAL A 44 0.44 -11.73 1.70
N GLY A 45 0.11 -12.72 2.52
CA GLY A 45 1.02 -13.81 2.83
C GLY A 45 1.13 -14.80 1.68
N TYR A 46 2.29 -15.46 1.60
CA TYR A 46 2.47 -16.61 0.71
C TYR A 46 1.83 -17.85 1.33
N THR A 47 0.72 -18.28 0.73
CA THR A 47 0.04 -19.55 0.99
C THR A 47 -0.50 -20.10 -0.33
N ASP A 48 -0.92 -21.38 -0.38
CA ASP A 48 -1.47 -22.02 -1.61
C ASP A 48 -2.64 -21.24 -2.24
N LYS A 49 -3.33 -20.43 -1.43
CA LYS A 49 -4.24 -19.37 -1.86
C LYS A 49 -3.70 -18.05 -1.32
N LEU A 50 -3.55 -17.01 -2.14
CA LEU A 50 -3.21 -15.68 -1.60
C LEU A 50 -4.26 -15.27 -0.57
N LYS A 51 -3.84 -15.10 0.68
CA LYS A 51 -4.69 -14.64 1.76
C LYS A 51 -4.23 -13.25 2.16
N LYS A 52 -5.13 -12.27 2.08
CA LYS A 52 -4.92 -10.96 2.71
C LYS A 52 -4.86 -11.17 4.21
N ILE A 53 -3.67 -11.01 4.79
CA ILE A 53 -3.42 -11.20 6.22
C ILE A 53 -3.73 -9.92 6.98
N ARG A 54 -3.31 -8.78 6.43
CA ARG A 54 -3.51 -7.45 7.02
C ARG A 54 -4.00 -6.49 5.95
N VAL A 55 -5.04 -5.73 6.25
CA VAL A 55 -5.56 -4.68 5.38
C VAL A 55 -5.89 -3.47 6.25
N VAL A 56 -5.36 -2.31 5.89
CA VAL A 56 -5.62 -1.04 6.58
C VAL A 56 -5.82 0.05 5.54
N TYR A 57 -6.89 0.84 5.66
CA TYR A 57 -7.07 2.01 4.80
C TYR A 57 -7.85 3.13 5.46
N SER A 58 -7.57 4.35 5.00
CA SER A 58 -8.42 5.53 5.18
C SER A 58 -8.81 6.05 3.81
N MET A 59 -10.11 6.22 3.56
CA MET A 59 -10.61 6.74 2.29
C MET A 59 -11.75 7.74 2.47
N THR A 60 -11.95 8.58 1.47
CA THR A 60 -13.09 9.49 1.36
C THR A 60 -14.16 8.91 0.44
N ASP A 61 -15.31 8.51 0.98
CA ASP A 61 -16.50 8.13 0.19
C ASP A 61 -17.78 8.03 1.07
N PRO A 62 -18.73 8.97 1.02
CA PRO A 62 -18.61 10.42 0.76
C PRO A 62 -18.00 11.18 1.96
N ARG A 63 -17.74 10.47 3.06
CA ARG A 63 -17.06 10.97 4.27
C ARG A 63 -15.83 10.11 4.55
N TRP A 64 -14.94 10.60 5.40
CA TRP A 64 -13.78 9.82 5.85
C TRP A 64 -14.22 8.53 6.53
N LYS A 65 -13.70 7.41 6.04
CA LYS A 65 -13.84 6.07 6.62
C LYS A 65 -12.45 5.52 6.93
N PHE A 66 -12.34 4.79 8.03
CA PHE A 66 -11.16 4.01 8.37
C PHE A 66 -11.58 2.55 8.54
N TYR A 67 -10.77 1.66 8.00
CA TYR A 67 -10.98 0.22 8.06
C TYR A 67 -9.67 -0.47 8.38
N GLN A 68 -9.75 -1.50 9.22
CA GLN A 68 -8.65 -2.42 9.45
C GLN A 68 -9.14 -3.84 9.67
N VAL A 69 -8.41 -4.82 9.18
CA VAL A 69 -8.59 -6.26 9.44
C VAL A 69 -7.24 -6.94 9.51
N GLY A 70 -7.13 -7.96 10.37
CA GLY A 70 -5.89 -8.70 10.60
C GLY A 70 -5.09 -8.17 11.78
N GLU A 71 -4.12 -8.96 12.24
CA GLU A 71 -3.22 -8.57 13.32
C GLU A 71 -2.27 -7.46 12.87
N MET A 72 -1.94 -6.56 13.81
CA MET A 72 -1.02 -5.46 13.55
C MET A 72 0.39 -5.98 13.33
N LEU A 73 1.04 -5.51 12.27
CA LEU A 73 2.42 -5.88 11.95
C LEU A 73 3.42 -5.08 12.79
N TRP A 74 4.62 -5.62 12.96
CA TRP A 74 5.66 -5.10 13.85
C TRP A 74 6.11 -3.66 13.56
N PHE A 75 5.93 -3.17 12.33
CA PHE A 75 6.31 -1.81 11.94
C PHE A 75 5.19 -0.78 12.11
N GLU A 76 3.96 -1.23 12.31
CA GLU A 76 2.79 -0.36 12.47
C GLU A 76 2.80 0.35 13.83
N ASN A 77 2.10 1.47 13.94
CA ASN A 77 1.94 2.23 15.18
C ASN A 77 0.45 2.39 15.51
N GLU A 78 0.00 1.66 16.54
CA GLU A 78 -1.40 1.61 16.97
C GLU A 78 -1.96 3.00 17.35
N SER A 79 -1.12 3.90 17.88
CA SER A 79 -1.56 5.24 18.31
C SER A 79 -2.20 6.03 17.17
N TYR A 80 -1.77 5.81 15.92
CA TYR A 80 -2.39 6.44 14.76
C TYR A 80 -3.83 5.97 14.56
N TYR A 81 -4.14 4.69 14.77
CA TYR A 81 -5.46 4.12 14.50
C TYR A 81 -6.51 4.60 15.49
N ASN A 82 -6.06 5.02 16.68
CA ASN A 82 -6.90 5.57 17.73
C ASN A 82 -7.12 7.10 17.60
N ASN A 83 -6.58 7.75 16.57
CA ASN A 83 -6.75 9.19 16.39
C ASN A 83 -8.24 9.57 16.23
N ARG A 84 -8.69 10.65 16.89
CA ARG A 84 -10.07 11.14 16.76
C ARG A 84 -10.41 11.60 15.33
N ILE A 85 -9.44 12.13 14.61
CA ILE A 85 -9.59 12.58 13.22
C ILE A 85 -9.30 11.40 12.30
N ILE A 86 -10.34 10.85 11.64
CA ILE A 86 -10.22 9.65 10.80
C ILE A 86 -9.17 9.81 9.69
N ARG A 87 -9.08 10.98 9.06
CA ARG A 87 -8.07 11.32 8.05
C ARG A 87 -6.62 11.20 8.56
N LYS A 88 -6.42 11.33 9.87
CA LYS A 88 -5.09 11.22 10.50
C LYS A 88 -4.75 9.78 10.93
N ARG A 89 -5.64 8.80 10.72
CA ARG A 89 -5.40 7.40 11.12
C ARG A 89 -4.49 6.65 10.15
N ILE A 90 -4.67 6.88 8.85
CA ILE A 90 -3.75 6.47 7.79
C ILE A 90 -3.71 7.60 6.76
N ASN A 91 -2.51 8.07 6.44
CA ASN A 91 -2.26 9.09 5.43
C ASN A 91 -0.88 8.85 4.80
N LYS A 92 -0.55 9.64 3.78
CA LYS A 92 0.72 9.55 3.05
C LYS A 92 1.95 9.57 3.98
N TYR A 93 1.98 10.44 4.99
CA TYR A 93 3.11 10.55 5.92
C TYR A 93 3.30 9.28 6.75
N ILE A 94 2.22 8.73 7.30
CA ILE A 94 2.26 7.48 8.07
C ILE A 94 2.71 6.31 7.18
N LEU A 95 2.18 6.22 5.96
CA LEU A 95 2.59 5.17 5.02
C LEU A 95 4.06 5.30 4.63
N THR A 96 4.56 6.53 4.46
CA THR A 96 5.98 6.79 4.21
C THR A 96 6.86 6.33 5.37
N GLU A 97 6.43 6.59 6.62
CA GLU A 97 7.11 6.07 7.82
C GLU A 97 7.14 4.54 7.83
N TYR A 98 6.03 3.89 7.47
CA TYR A 98 5.97 2.42 7.39
C TYR A 98 6.90 1.86 6.31
N CYS A 99 6.94 2.49 5.13
CA CYS A 99 7.90 2.16 4.08
C CYS A 99 9.35 2.28 4.61
N ASN A 100 9.69 3.36 5.32
CA ASN A 100 11.02 3.54 5.89
C ASN A 100 11.39 2.43 6.90
N LYS A 101 10.44 2.01 7.76
CA LYS A 101 10.65 0.88 8.69
C LYS A 101 10.88 -0.44 7.96
N LEU A 102 10.34 -0.60 6.75
CA LEU A 102 10.62 -1.72 5.86
C LEU A 102 11.89 -1.53 5.02
N SER A 103 12.72 -0.54 5.32
CA SER A 103 13.91 -0.16 4.52
C SER A 103 13.58 0.28 3.09
N LEU A 104 12.36 0.75 2.84
CA LEU A 104 11.90 1.29 1.56
C LEU A 104 11.85 2.82 1.66
N ASN A 105 12.98 3.48 1.38
CA ASN A 105 13.08 4.94 1.46
C ASN A 105 12.48 5.63 0.22
N ILE A 106 11.15 5.66 0.12
CA ILE A 106 10.44 6.22 -1.04
C ILE A 106 10.62 7.74 -1.23
N THR A 107 11.15 8.44 -0.22
CA THR A 107 11.44 9.89 -0.30
C THR A 107 12.80 10.20 -0.89
N ASP A 108 13.68 9.20 -0.97
CA ASP A 108 15.01 9.34 -1.56
C ASP A 108 14.95 9.14 -3.08
N GLU A 109 15.63 9.99 -3.83
CA GLU A 109 15.72 9.87 -5.29
C GLU A 109 16.42 8.57 -5.70
N ASP A 110 17.37 8.07 -4.90
CA ASP A 110 18.08 6.83 -5.17
C ASP A 110 17.18 5.59 -5.09
N PHE A 111 16.08 5.65 -4.34
CA PHE A 111 15.08 4.60 -4.34
C PHE A 111 14.48 4.41 -5.73
N TRP A 112 14.18 5.52 -6.41
CA TRP A 112 13.59 5.57 -7.75
C TRP A 112 14.59 5.29 -8.87
N ASN A 113 15.90 5.30 -8.56
CA ASN A 113 16.93 4.89 -9.50
C ASN A 113 16.88 3.37 -9.73
N ILE A 114 16.59 2.97 -10.97
CA ILE A 114 16.45 1.58 -11.37
C ILE A 114 17.84 0.95 -11.50
N LYS A 115 18.23 0.13 -10.52
CA LYS A 115 19.44 -0.68 -10.52
C LYS A 115 19.13 -2.06 -9.94
N GLY A 116 19.69 -3.12 -10.51
CA GLY A 116 19.49 -4.50 -10.04
C GLY A 116 18.04 -4.98 -10.18
N ASP A 117 17.48 -5.54 -9.12
CA ASP A 117 16.17 -6.23 -9.09
C ASP A 117 14.95 -5.28 -8.98
N LYS A 118 15.08 -4.03 -9.45
CA LYS A 118 14.03 -3.02 -9.39
C LYS A 118 13.28 -2.93 -10.72
N ILE A 119 11.95 -2.84 -10.67
CA ILE A 119 11.11 -2.57 -11.84
C ILE A 119 10.25 -1.34 -11.56
N LEU A 120 10.32 -0.33 -12.43
CA LEU A 120 9.51 0.89 -12.33
C LEU A 120 8.51 0.96 -13.49
N PHE A 121 7.23 1.14 -13.15
CA PHE A 121 6.17 1.39 -14.12
C PHE A 121 5.73 2.85 -14.00
N SER A 122 5.89 3.63 -15.07
CA SER A 122 5.45 5.02 -15.14
C SER A 122 4.47 5.22 -16.29
N ARG A 123 3.35 5.90 -16.03
CA ARG A 123 2.48 6.36 -17.12
C ARG A 123 3.10 7.60 -17.75
N LYS A 124 3.43 7.54 -19.04
CA LYS A 124 3.75 8.76 -19.80
C LYS A 124 2.45 9.51 -20.07
N TYR A 125 2.35 10.72 -19.55
CA TYR A 125 1.35 11.68 -20.03
C TYR A 125 1.95 12.32 -21.28
N SER A 126 1.43 11.93 -22.44
CA SER A 126 1.64 12.62 -23.72
C SER A 126 0.66 13.78 -23.85
#